data_AF-A0A970AP70-F1
#
_entry.id   AF-A0A970AP70-F1
#
_cell.length_a   1.000
_cell.length_b   1.000
_cell.length_c   1.000
_cell.angle_alpha   90.00
_cell.angle_beta   90.00
_cell.angle_gamma   90.00
#
_symmetry.space_group_name_H-M   'P 1'
#
loop_
_entity.id
_entity.type
_entity.pdbx_description
1 polymer ?
#
loop_
_entity_poly.entity_id
_entity_poly.type
_entity_poly.pdbx_seq_one_letter_code
_entity_poly.pdbx_strand_id
1 'polypeptide(L)'
;AGEEIVQIVPNFAPKVIKAAVSSESKDKIKVGQKVQMRVGACPYPDYGTLNGKVKTIAPDTTVSQRNDASNETNATSITAPGAFYEVTIEPEKLALGRTQKKCQIQLGMDGRADIITHEETVLQFFLRKARLITDL
;
A
#
# COMPACT_ATOMS: atom_id res chain seq x y z
N ALA A 1 26.36 -25.25 -8.32
CA ALA A 1 25.29 -24.31 -7.95
C ALA A 1 24.03 -24.72 -8.69
N GLY A 2 22.85 -24.59 -8.08
CA GLY A 2 21.57 -24.91 -8.72
C GLY A 2 21.00 -23.67 -9.39
N GLU A 3 20.61 -23.80 -10.65
CA GLU A 3 19.99 -22.73 -11.44
C GLU A 3 18.47 -22.96 -11.49
N GLU A 4 17.68 -21.91 -11.28
CA GLU A 4 16.22 -21.99 -11.29
C GLU A 4 15.73 -22.09 -12.74
N ILE A 5 15.16 -23.24 -13.12
CA ILE A 5 14.69 -23.50 -14.49
C ILE A 5 13.20 -23.16 -14.66
N VAL A 6 12.39 -23.25 -13.58
CA VAL A 6 10.93 -23.05 -13.62
C VAL A 6 10.42 -22.51 -12.28
N GLN A 7 9.55 -21.50 -12.35
CA GLN A 7 8.77 -21.00 -11.21
C GLN A 7 7.26 -21.22 -11.46
N ILE A 8 6.57 -21.89 -10.53
CA ILE A 8 5.13 -22.15 -10.62
C ILE A 8 4.40 -21.28 -9.60
N VAL A 9 3.48 -20.44 -10.07
CA VAL A 9 2.60 -19.65 -9.21
C VAL A 9 1.20 -20.28 -9.15
N PRO A 10 0.71 -20.67 -7.97
CA PRO A 10 -0.63 -21.26 -7.84
C PRO A 10 -1.73 -20.26 -8.17
N ASN A 11 -2.64 -20.64 -9.06
CA ASN A 11 -3.80 -19.80 -9.41
C ASN A 11 -4.83 -19.66 -8.27
N PHE A 12 -4.81 -20.56 -7.28
CA PHE A 12 -5.75 -20.60 -6.16
C PHE A 12 -5.23 -19.94 -4.87
N ALA A 13 -4.06 -19.30 -4.93
CA ALA A 13 -3.54 -18.57 -3.78
C ALA A 13 -4.30 -17.24 -3.57
N PRO A 14 -4.55 -16.83 -2.33
CA PRO A 14 -5.13 -15.51 -2.06
C PRO A 14 -4.17 -14.43 -2.57
N LYS A 15 -4.66 -13.58 -3.47
CA LYS A 15 -3.89 -12.44 -3.99
C LYS A 15 -3.83 -11.37 -2.91
N VAL A 16 -2.63 -11.13 -2.39
CA VAL A 16 -2.35 -10.08 -1.41
C VAL A 16 -1.53 -8.98 -2.05
N ILE A 17 -1.61 -7.80 -1.46
CA ILE A 17 -0.91 -6.61 -1.94
C ILE A 17 0.14 -6.24 -0.92
N LYS A 18 1.39 -6.12 -1.37
CA LYS A 18 2.51 -5.71 -0.53
C LYS A 18 2.73 -4.21 -0.73
N ALA A 19 2.76 -3.46 0.36
CA ALA A 19 3.06 -2.04 0.36
C ALA A 19 4.27 -1.75 1.25
N ALA A 20 5.16 -0.88 0.78
CA ALA A 20 6.27 -0.36 1.56
C ALA A 20 5.82 0.89 2.31
N VAL A 21 6.07 0.93 3.62
CA VAL A 21 5.72 2.07 4.48
C VAL A 21 6.96 2.61 5.17
N SER A 22 7.09 3.94 5.23
CA SER A 22 8.18 4.62 5.94
C SER A 22 8.14 4.33 7.45
N SER A 23 9.32 4.20 8.06
CA SER A 23 9.45 3.88 9.49
C SER A 23 8.76 4.91 10.41
N GLU A 24 8.74 6.19 10.03
CA GLU A 24 8.04 7.29 10.72
C GLU A 24 6.51 7.09 10.81
N SER A 25 5.93 6.27 9.93
CA SER A 25 4.49 6.03 9.87
C SER A 25 4.07 4.75 10.58
N LYS A 26 5.02 3.93 11.07
CA LYS A 26 4.76 2.63 11.70
C LYS A 26 3.76 2.75 12.86
N ASP A 27 3.95 3.72 13.74
CA ASP A 27 3.16 3.85 14.98
C ASP A 27 1.66 4.15 14.73
N LYS A 28 1.34 4.66 13.54
CA LYS A 28 -0.03 5.01 13.16
C LYS A 28 -0.78 3.86 12.51
N ILE A 29 -0.07 2.82 12.09
CA ILE A 29 -0.62 1.74 11.29
C ILE A 29 -0.94 0.54 12.17
N LYS A 30 -2.14 0.00 11.99
CA LYS A 30 -2.66 -1.13 12.76
C LYS A 30 -3.33 -2.13 11.84
N VAL A 31 -3.28 -3.40 12.22
CA VAL A 31 -4.03 -4.47 11.55
C VAL A 31 -5.53 -4.13 11.56
N GLY A 32 -6.20 -4.37 10.44
CA GLY A 32 -7.63 -4.10 10.26
C GLY A 32 -7.98 -2.70 9.74
N GLN A 33 -7.02 -1.77 9.65
CA GLN A 33 -7.27 -0.45 9.07
C GLN A 33 -7.70 -0.55 7.60
N LYS A 34 -8.61 0.35 7.21
CA LYS A 34 -9.07 0.46 5.82
C LYS A 34 -7.95 1.01 4.95
N VAL A 35 -7.83 0.47 3.75
CA VAL A 35 -6.83 0.87 2.75
C VAL A 35 -7.53 1.18 1.45
N GLN A 36 -7.16 2.30 0.83
CA GLN A 36 -7.56 2.64 -0.53
C GLN A 36 -6.34 2.58 -1.44
N MET A 37 -6.42 1.82 -2.53
CA MET A 37 -5.31 1.66 -3.45
C MET A 37 -5.66 2.16 -4.85
N ARG A 38 -4.71 2.86 -5.46
CA ARG A 38 -4.72 3.23 -6.88
C ARG A 38 -3.72 2.33 -7.60
N VAL A 39 -4.17 1.66 -8.65
CA VAL A 39 -3.35 0.72 -9.40
C VAL A 39 -2.82 1.42 -10.65
N GLY A 40 -1.52 1.38 -10.89
CA GLY A 40 -0.88 2.11 -11.99
C GLY A 40 -1.45 1.75 -13.36
N ALA A 41 -1.72 0.45 -13.57
CA ALA A 41 -2.31 -0.05 -14.80
C ALA A 41 -3.84 0.15 -14.91
N CYS A 42 -4.52 0.70 -13.90
CA CYS A 42 -5.95 1.04 -13.94
C CYS A 42 -6.14 2.53 -13.59
N PRO A 43 -6.19 3.44 -14.58
CA PRO A 43 -6.28 4.87 -14.35
C PRO A 43 -7.44 5.27 -13.42
N TYR A 44 -7.12 6.08 -12.41
CA TYR A 44 -8.07 6.51 -11.37
C TYR A 44 -9.36 7.15 -11.91
N PRO A 45 -9.34 8.05 -12.92
CA PRO A 45 -10.57 8.68 -13.43
C PRO A 45 -11.61 7.68 -13.96
N ASP A 46 -11.14 6.57 -14.54
CA ASP A 46 -12.00 5.58 -15.19
C ASP A 46 -12.41 4.45 -14.22
N TYR A 47 -11.49 4.03 -13.35
CA TYR A 47 -11.65 2.81 -12.55
C TYR A 47 -11.77 3.05 -11.04
N GLY A 48 -11.38 4.22 -10.55
CA GLY A 48 -11.42 4.58 -9.12
C GLY A 48 -10.32 3.93 -8.30
N THR A 49 -10.65 3.57 -7.05
CA THR A 49 -9.75 2.93 -6.08
C THR A 49 -10.19 1.52 -5.75
N LEU A 50 -9.22 0.69 -5.37
CA LEU A 50 -9.45 -0.62 -4.79
C LEU A 50 -9.46 -0.53 -3.26
N ASN A 51 -10.55 -0.98 -2.66
CA ASN A 51 -10.65 -1.05 -1.20
C ASN A 51 -10.01 -2.34 -0.68
N GLY A 52 -9.39 -2.24 0.50
CA GLY A 52 -8.80 -3.36 1.19
C GLY A 52 -8.64 -3.08 2.68
N LYS A 53 -8.05 -4.04 3.39
CA LYS A 53 -7.72 -3.91 4.81
C LYS A 53 -6.30 -4.37 5.08
N VAL A 54 -5.64 -3.74 6.05
CA VAL A 54 -4.33 -4.19 6.53
C VAL A 54 -4.49 -5.57 7.17
N LYS A 55 -3.80 -6.57 6.62
CA LYS A 55 -3.83 -7.95 7.12
C LYS A 55 -2.71 -8.20 8.11
N THR A 56 -1.48 -7.88 7.72
CA THR A 56 -0.28 -8.07 8.55
C THR A 56 0.71 -6.95 8.31
N ILE A 57 1.51 -6.66 9.31
CA ILE A 57 2.62 -5.71 9.27
C ILE A 57 3.87 -6.53 9.60
N ALA A 58 4.89 -6.46 8.75
CA ALA A 58 6.14 -7.15 9.03
C ALA A 58 6.76 -6.63 10.34
N PRO A 59 7.25 -7.52 11.22
CA PRO A 59 7.86 -7.10 12.47
C PRO A 59 9.18 -6.35 12.23
N ASP A 60 9.88 -6.73 11.16
CA ASP A 60 11.22 -6.26 10.83
C ASP A 60 11.21 -5.22 9.69
N THR A 61 12.19 -4.34 9.73
CA THR A 61 12.44 -3.39 8.65
C THR A 61 13.25 -4.02 7.53
N THR A 62 12.79 -3.82 6.30
CA THR A 62 13.58 -4.08 5.09
C THR A 62 14.33 -2.82 4.69
N VAL A 63 15.63 -2.95 4.44
CA VAL A 63 16.46 -1.86 3.93
C VAL A 63 16.41 -1.93 2.41
N SER A 64 16.07 -0.82 1.75
CA SER A 64 16.16 -0.74 0.30
C SER A 64 17.64 -0.69 -0.08
N GLN A 65 18.22 -1.82 -0.42
CA GLN A 65 19.59 -1.88 -0.91
C GLN A 65 19.60 -1.37 -2.35
N ARG A 66 19.88 -0.08 -2.52
CA ARG A 66 20.27 0.48 -3.82
C ARG A 66 21.60 -0.16 -4.21
N ASN A 67 21.55 -1.20 -5.04
CA ASN A 67 22.71 -1.66 -5.80
C ASN A 67 22.85 -0.79 -7.06
N ASP A 68 23.06 0.52 -6.88
CA ASP A 68 23.42 1.40 -8.00
C ASP A 68 24.94 1.54 -8.07
N ALA A 69 25.57 0.51 -8.62
CA ALA A 69 26.86 0.60 -9.28
C ALA A 69 26.65 1.05 -10.73
N SER A 70 26.13 2.25 -10.95
CA SER A 70 26.21 2.92 -12.26
C SER A 70 25.85 4.40 -12.14
N ASN A 71 26.82 5.23 -12.50
CA ASN A 71 26.68 6.65 -12.80
C ASN A 71 25.38 6.94 -13.56
N GLU A 72 24.55 7.87 -13.06
CA GLU A 72 24.03 8.96 -13.89
C GLU A 72 23.38 10.05 -13.03
N THR A 73 23.98 11.22 -13.14
CA THR A 73 23.55 12.51 -12.62
C THR A 73 22.24 12.94 -13.30
N ASN A 74 21.09 12.68 -12.68
CA ASN A 74 19.85 13.48 -12.71
C ASN A 74 18.65 12.68 -12.18
N ALA A 75 18.65 12.36 -10.88
CA ALA A 75 17.46 11.88 -10.19
C ALA A 75 17.12 12.83 -9.04
N THR A 76 16.38 13.88 -9.35
CA THR A 76 15.73 14.74 -8.37
C THR A 76 14.78 13.89 -7.51
N SER A 77 15.13 13.77 -6.22
CA SER A 77 14.29 13.27 -5.13
C SER A 77 13.93 11.78 -5.18
N ILE A 78 14.91 10.92 -4.87
CA ILE A 78 14.60 9.64 -4.22
C ILE A 78 15.46 9.52 -2.97
N THR A 79 14.82 9.88 -1.86
CA THR A 79 15.18 9.78 -0.45
C THR A 79 16.21 8.69 -0.11
N ALA A 80 17.04 8.96 0.89
CA ALA A 80 18.03 8.08 1.53
C ALA A 80 17.59 6.60 1.59
N PRO A 81 18.51 5.60 1.71
CA PRO A 81 18.16 4.21 1.95
C PRO A 81 17.42 4.10 3.29
N GLY A 82 16.11 4.32 3.24
CA GLY A 82 15.23 4.33 4.39
C GLY A 82 14.78 2.91 4.66
N ALA A 83 14.99 2.45 5.87
CA ALA A 83 14.31 1.29 6.39
C ALA A 83 12.79 1.47 6.22
N PHE A 84 12.14 0.53 5.56
CA PHE A 84 10.69 0.49 5.37
C PHE A 84 10.11 -0.78 5.98
N TYR A 85 8.85 -0.72 6.36
CA TYR A 85 8.09 -1.89 6.80
C TYR A 85 7.24 -2.41 5.64
N GLU A 86 7.27 -3.72 5.42
CA GLU A 86 6.36 -4.37 4.49
C GLU A 86 4.99 -4.56 5.17
N VAL A 87 3.94 -4.02 4.56
CA VAL A 87 2.56 -4.18 4.99
C VAL A 87 1.82 -5.02 3.96
N THR A 88 1.20 -6.11 4.43
CA THR A 88 0.34 -6.95 3.59
C THR A 88 -1.09 -6.49 3.72
N ILE A 89 -1.70 -6.18 2.58
CA ILE A 89 -3.06 -5.68 2.45
C ILE A 89 -3.90 -6.75 1.75
N GLU A 90 -5.06 -7.04 2.32
CA GLU A 90 -6.05 -7.92 1.72
C GLU A 90 -7.08 -7.07 0.96
N PRO A 91 -7.16 -7.20 -0.38
CA PRO A 91 -8.13 -6.46 -1.15
C PRO A 91 -9.53 -7.08 -1.00
N GLU A 92 -10.56 -6.25 -0.93
CA GLU A 92 -11.95 -6.73 -0.83
C GLU A 92 -12.45 -7.35 -2.14
N LYS A 93 -11.88 -6.90 -3.27
CA LYS A 93 -12.20 -7.35 -4.63
C LYS A 93 -10.93 -7.42 -5.45
N LEU A 94 -10.93 -8.21 -6.52
CA LEU A 94 -9.78 -8.33 -7.44
C LEU A 94 -9.99 -7.59 -8.76
N ALA A 95 -10.96 -6.68 -8.82
CA ALA A 95 -11.22 -5.86 -9.99
C ALA A 95 -11.64 -4.44 -9.60
N LEU A 96 -11.17 -3.44 -10.35
CA LEU A 96 -11.60 -2.05 -10.25
C LEU A 96 -12.61 -1.70 -11.34
N GLY A 97 -13.37 -0.63 -11.11
CA GLY A 97 -14.32 -0.08 -12.07
C GLY A 97 -15.76 -0.55 -11.90
N ARG A 98 -16.64 0.01 -12.75
CA ARG A 98 -18.08 -0.23 -12.75
C ARG A 98 -18.43 -1.36 -13.71
N THR A 99 -19.65 -1.91 -13.61
CA THR A 99 -20.11 -3.14 -14.30
C THR A 99 -19.70 -3.27 -15.78
N GLN A 100 -19.64 -2.18 -16.54
CA GLN A 100 -19.31 -2.18 -17.97
C GLN A 100 -17.80 -2.05 -18.29
N LYS A 101 -16.97 -1.58 -17.36
CA LYS A 101 -15.51 -1.45 -17.51
C LYS A 101 -14.82 -1.95 -16.24
N LYS A 102 -14.34 -3.20 -16.29
CA LYS A 102 -13.61 -3.83 -15.17
C LYS A 102 -12.14 -3.96 -15.51
N CYS A 103 -11.27 -3.46 -14.64
CA CYS A 103 -9.84 -3.68 -14.68
C CYS A 103 -9.49 -4.80 -13.69
N GLN A 104 -9.06 -5.96 -14.18
CA GLN A 104 -8.72 -7.11 -13.34
C GLN A 104 -7.30 -6.96 -12.77
N ILE A 105 -7.13 -7.28 -11.49
CA ILE A 105 -5.83 -7.23 -10.83
C ILE A 105 -5.05 -8.52 -11.06
N GLN A 106 -3.86 -8.33 -11.62
CA GLN A 106 -2.88 -9.34 -11.93
C GLN A 106 -1.62 -9.14 -11.08
N LEU A 107 -0.83 -10.21 -10.98
CA LEU A 107 0.44 -10.18 -10.28
C LEU A 107 1.43 -9.27 -11.01
N GLY A 108 2.31 -8.61 -10.27
CA GLY A 108 3.32 -7.70 -10.82
C GLY A 108 2.80 -6.28 -11.12
N MET A 109 1.51 -6.01 -10.97
CA MET A 109 1.00 -4.64 -11.06
C MET A 109 1.48 -3.81 -9.86
N ASP A 110 1.92 -2.60 -10.12
CA ASP A 110 2.32 -1.62 -9.12
C ASP A 110 1.21 -0.58 -8.87
N GLY A 111 1.38 0.22 -7.83
CA GLY A 111 0.42 1.24 -7.46
C GLY A 111 0.75 1.93 -6.15
N ARG A 112 -0.20 2.76 -5.71
CA ARG A 112 -0.12 3.50 -4.45
C ARG A 112 -1.23 3.06 -3.52
N ALA A 113 -0.87 2.70 -2.29
CA ALA A 113 -1.81 2.36 -1.23
C ALA A 113 -1.82 3.46 -0.16
N ASP A 114 -3.00 4.01 0.12
CA ASP A 114 -3.25 4.98 1.17
C ASP A 114 -3.97 4.28 2.34
N ILE A 115 -3.29 4.16 3.49
CA ILE A 115 -3.84 3.53 4.70
C ILE A 115 -4.54 4.59 5.56
N ILE A 116 -5.80 4.36 5.89
CA ILE A 116 -6.61 5.28 6.70
C ILE A 116 -6.30 5.02 8.18
N THR A 117 -5.58 5.94 8.80
CA THR A 117 -5.12 5.83 10.18
C THR A 117 -6.10 6.40 11.21
N HIS A 118 -6.95 7.34 10.79
CA HIS A 118 -7.98 7.97 11.60
C HIS A 118 -9.21 8.28 10.75
N GLU A 119 -10.40 8.01 11.26
CA GLU A 119 -11.68 8.34 10.61
C GLU A 119 -12.57 9.03 11.65
N GLU A 120 -13.06 10.23 11.32
CA GLU A 120 -13.90 11.01 12.21
C GLU A 120 -14.92 11.84 11.45
N THR A 121 -15.99 12.23 12.16
CA THR A 121 -17.00 13.13 11.60
C THR A 121 -16.53 14.58 11.63
N VAL A 122 -17.12 15.40 10.77
CA VAL A 122 -16.85 16.85 10.72
C VAL A 122 -17.14 17.52 12.07
N LEU A 123 -18.24 17.16 12.72
CA LEU A 123 -18.59 17.70 14.04
C LEU A 123 -17.54 17.34 15.08
N GLN A 124 -17.10 16.08 15.12
CA GLN A 124 -16.09 15.61 16.06
C GLN A 124 -14.74 16.29 15.84
N PHE A 125 -14.38 16.53 14.57
CA PHE A 125 -13.21 17.32 14.21
C PHE A 125 -13.26 18.73 14.79
N PHE A 126 -14.38 19.45 14.62
CA PHE A 126 -14.55 20.80 15.17
C PHE A 126 -14.50 20.82 16.69
N LEU A 127 -15.22 19.90 17.36
CA LEU A 127 -15.24 19.83 18.83
C LEU A 127 -13.85 19.57 19.40
N ARG A 128 -13.08 18.64 18.80
CA ARG A 128 -11.72 18.32 19.23
C ARG A 128 -10.75 19.48 18.98
N LYS A 129 -10.85 20.14 17.82
CA LYS A 129 -10.03 21.33 17.51
C LYS A 129 -10.36 22.52 18.42
N ALA A 130 -11.62 22.67 18.83
CA ALA A 130 -12.06 23.68 19.79
C ALA A 130 -11.73 23.32 21.25
N ARG A 131 -11.09 22.15 21.50
CA ARG A 131 -10.80 21.60 22.84
C ARG A 131 -12.06 21.41 23.71
N LEU A 132 -13.21 21.21 23.06
CA LEU A 132 -14.48 20.96 23.73
C LEU A 132 -14.67 19.47 24.05
N ILE A 133 -13.87 18.61 23.42
CA ILE A 133 -13.72 17.18 23.74
C ILE A 133 -12.23 16.84 23.73
N THR A 134 -11.81 15.93 24.59
CA THR A 134 -10.44 15.41 24.64
C THR A 134 -10.45 13.98 24.09
N ASP A 135 -9.47 13.63 23.25
CA ASP A 135 -9.28 12.23 22.81
C ASP A 135 -9.01 11.37 24.06
N LEU A 136 -9.73 10.26 24.18
CA LEU A 136 -9.43 9.16 25.12
C LEU A 136 -8.57 8.11 24.41
#